data_AF-A0A1Y1XHN9-F1
#
_entry.id   AF-A0A1Y1XHN9-F1
#
_cell.length_a   1.000
_cell.length_b   1.000
_cell.length_c   1.000
_cell.angle_alpha   90.00
_cell.angle_beta   90.00
_cell.angle_gamma   90.00
#
_symmetry.space_group_name_H-M   'P 1'
#
loop_
_entity.id
_entity.type
_entity.pdbx_description
1 polymer ?
#
loop_
_entity_poly.entity_id
_entity_poly.type
_entity_poly.pdbx_seq_one_letter_code
_entity_poly.pdbx_strand_id
1 'polypeptide(L)'
;MVYNNNYEKKFFPKISKCFCCCCYSPDESFKYCVRIMTVVFFLLLIFAAITSNVISVIFMIVLIISHILLLKDVENLNILYMKQFIYIFFIYILELICNFGFILYYFFAYKYNNDYHNKVNNEIKLGTNKLNNFIFSKLKESELNDNYISQMVERQQIIRIIIAILVICLMIYYYLVNCSYIFDRIEDTNQAYTMKKIENGEKTEEKFNKEKEIQRMTK
;
A
#
# COMPACT_ATOMS: atom_id res chain seq x y z
N MET A 1 6.06 26.43 -34.49
CA MET A 1 5.34 25.17 -34.18
C MET A 1 4.84 25.26 -32.76
N VAL A 2 3.52 25.28 -32.57
CA VAL A 2 2.91 25.25 -31.23
C VAL A 2 2.99 23.80 -30.77
N TYR A 3 3.88 23.50 -29.83
CA TYR A 3 3.89 22.22 -29.15
C TYR A 3 2.55 22.08 -28.42
N ASN A 4 1.66 21.26 -28.98
CA ASN A 4 0.44 20.87 -28.30
C ASN A 4 0.85 19.90 -27.19
N ASN A 5 1.26 20.49 -26.08
CA ASN A 5 1.63 19.83 -24.86
C ASN A 5 0.37 19.24 -24.23
N ASN A 6 -0.11 18.13 -24.79
CA ASN A 6 -0.93 17.18 -24.07
C ASN A 6 -0.05 16.51 -22.99
N TYR A 7 0.44 17.31 -22.03
CA TYR A 7 0.88 16.74 -20.77
C TYR A 7 -0.36 16.09 -20.18
N GLU A 8 -0.38 14.77 -20.13
CA GLU A 8 -1.42 14.03 -19.41
C GLU A 8 -1.60 14.72 -18.06
N LYS A 9 -2.82 15.20 -17.78
CA LYS A 9 -3.11 15.86 -16.51
C LYS A 9 -2.68 14.91 -15.39
N LYS A 10 -1.71 15.34 -14.58
CA LYS A 10 -1.25 14.56 -13.43
C LYS A 10 -2.44 14.21 -12.55
N PHE A 11 -2.65 12.91 -12.38
CA PHE A 11 -3.71 12.39 -11.52
C PHE A 11 -3.34 12.48 -10.04
N PHE A 12 -2.03 12.50 -9.73
CA PHE A 12 -1.51 12.51 -8.37
C PHE A 12 -0.91 13.88 -8.00
N PRO A 13 -1.16 14.39 -6.78
CA PRO A 13 -0.55 15.63 -6.31
C PRO A 13 0.96 15.44 -6.14
N LYS A 14 1.75 16.48 -6.47
CA LYS A 14 3.20 16.46 -6.22
C LYS A 14 3.46 16.47 -4.72
N ILE A 15 3.90 15.34 -4.18
CA ILE A 15 4.31 15.25 -2.78
C ILE A 15 5.84 15.33 -2.74
N SER A 16 6.34 16.51 -2.40
CA SER A 16 7.75 16.87 -2.58
C SER A 16 8.72 16.13 -1.65
N LYS A 17 8.25 15.67 -0.48
CA LYS A 17 9.05 14.90 0.51
C LYS A 17 8.18 13.95 1.33
N CYS A 18 8.67 12.74 1.55
CA CYS A 18 8.08 11.81 2.52
C CYS A 18 8.34 12.31 3.95
N PHE A 19 7.30 12.33 4.79
CA PHE A 19 7.40 12.75 6.19
C PHE A 19 8.43 11.94 6.99
N CYS A 20 8.61 10.65 6.64
CA CYS A 20 9.55 9.78 7.34
C CYS A 20 11.04 10.08 7.05
N CYS A 21 11.35 10.87 6.01
CA CYS A 21 12.73 11.05 5.52
C CYS A 21 13.02 12.49 5.09
N CYS A 22 12.62 13.49 5.88
CA CYS A 22 12.76 14.92 5.56
C CYS A 22 14.18 15.39 5.17
N CYS A 23 15.21 14.65 5.57
CA CYS A 23 16.62 14.97 5.36
C CYS A 23 17.25 14.34 4.11
N TYR A 24 16.54 13.44 3.43
CA TYR A 24 17.06 12.72 2.25
C TYR A 24 16.56 13.35 0.95
N SER A 25 17.26 13.07 -0.16
CA SER A 25 16.73 13.35 -1.49
C SER A 25 15.42 12.57 -1.71
N PRO A 26 14.53 13.03 -2.61
CA PRO A 26 13.30 12.30 -2.93
C PRO A 26 13.53 10.83 -3.29
N ASP A 27 14.57 10.56 -4.10
CA ASP A 27 14.94 9.21 -4.54
C ASP A 27 15.36 8.31 -3.38
N GLU A 28 16.25 8.80 -2.51
CA GLU A 28 16.70 8.04 -1.33
C GLU A 28 15.54 7.84 -0.34
N SER A 29 14.75 8.88 -0.09
CA SER A 29 13.58 8.83 0.77
C SER A 29 12.59 7.75 0.32
N PHE A 30 12.31 7.70 -0.99
CA PHE A 30 11.46 6.68 -1.59
C PHE A 30 12.05 5.28 -1.37
N LYS A 31 13.34 5.07 -1.69
CA LYS A 31 13.99 3.75 -1.51
C LYS A 31 13.95 3.28 -0.06
N TYR A 32 14.26 4.15 0.90
CA TYR A 32 14.18 3.81 2.33
C TYR A 32 12.76 3.49 2.76
N CYS A 33 11.78 4.29 2.33
CA CYS A 33 10.38 4.07 2.68
C CYS A 33 9.87 2.72 2.16
N VAL A 34 10.16 2.39 0.89
CA VAL A 34 9.76 1.10 0.30
C VAL A 34 10.48 -0.07 1.00
N ARG A 35 11.77 0.06 1.34
CA ARG A 35 12.52 -0.96 2.10
C ARG A 35 11.91 -1.20 3.49
N ILE A 36 11.63 -0.15 4.24
CA ILE A 36 11.01 -0.24 5.56
C ILE A 36 9.66 -0.94 5.45
N MET A 37 8.81 -0.52 4.50
CA MET A 37 7.50 -1.15 4.31
C MET A 37 7.59 -2.60 3.86
N THR A 38 8.59 -2.96 3.05
CA THR A 38 8.84 -4.36 2.65
C THR A 38 9.16 -5.22 3.87
N VAL A 39 10.01 -4.74 4.78
CA VAL A 39 10.33 -5.44 6.04
C VAL A 39 9.08 -5.57 6.92
N VAL A 40 8.29 -4.50 7.05
CA VAL A 40 7.03 -4.53 7.80
C VAL A 40 6.07 -5.58 7.21
N PHE A 41 5.89 -5.63 5.90
CA PHE A 41 5.05 -6.65 5.27
C PHE A 41 5.58 -8.06 5.45
N PHE A 42 6.89 -8.26 5.46
CA PHE A 42 7.49 -9.57 5.74
C PHE A 42 7.21 -10.03 7.18
N LEU A 43 7.31 -9.13 8.17
CA LEU A 43 6.94 -9.45 9.56
C LEU A 43 5.44 -9.77 9.68
N LEU A 44 4.59 -9.01 9.00
CA LEU A 44 3.15 -9.28 8.95
C LEU A 44 2.82 -10.61 8.28
N LEU A 45 3.60 -11.03 7.27
CA LEU A 45 3.46 -12.33 6.61
C LEU A 45 3.72 -13.48 7.60
N ILE A 46 4.75 -13.39 8.43
CA ILE A 46 5.05 -14.42 9.45
C ILE A 46 3.88 -14.56 10.41
N PHE A 47 3.32 -13.44 10.87
CA PHE A 47 2.15 -13.46 11.75
C PHE A 47 0.92 -14.05 11.04
N ALA A 48 0.64 -13.60 9.81
CA ALA A 48 -0.49 -14.06 9.01
C ALA A 48 -0.40 -15.57 8.68
N ALA A 49 0.79 -16.12 8.50
CA ALA A 49 0.98 -17.55 8.26
C ALA A 49 0.48 -18.44 9.42
N ILE A 50 0.40 -17.89 10.64
CA ILE A 50 -0.07 -18.61 11.83
C ILE A 50 -1.58 -18.40 12.02
N THR A 51 -2.09 -17.20 11.77
CA THR A 51 -3.44 -16.80 12.20
C THR A 51 -4.46 -16.67 11.07
N SER A 52 -4.02 -16.58 9.82
CA SER A 52 -4.86 -16.21 8.68
C SER A 52 -5.08 -17.37 7.72
N ASN A 53 -6.02 -17.19 6.79
CA ASN A 53 -6.26 -18.18 5.74
C ASN A 53 -5.14 -18.15 4.67
N VAL A 54 -5.04 -19.25 3.91
CA VAL A 54 -4.03 -19.41 2.85
C VAL A 54 -4.12 -18.32 1.78
N ILE A 55 -5.34 -17.83 1.49
CA ILE A 55 -5.58 -16.80 0.47
C ILE A 55 -4.91 -15.48 0.88
N SER A 56 -5.10 -15.01 2.12
CA SER A 56 -4.45 -13.79 2.64
C SER A 56 -2.93 -13.91 2.65
N VAL A 57 -2.39 -15.10 2.95
CA VAL A 57 -0.95 -15.37 2.90
C VAL A 57 -0.41 -15.25 1.48
N ILE A 58 -1.07 -15.86 0.49
CA ILE A 58 -0.68 -15.75 -0.93
C ILE A 58 -0.72 -14.29 -1.38
N PHE A 59 -1.77 -13.55 -1.01
CA PHE A 59 -1.89 -12.13 -1.37
C PHE A 59 -0.77 -11.28 -0.78
N MET A 60 -0.41 -11.51 0.49
CA MET A 60 0.73 -10.85 1.14
C MET A 60 2.07 -11.15 0.44
N ILE A 61 2.27 -12.38 -0.03
CA ILE A 61 3.47 -12.74 -0.82
C ILE A 61 3.51 -11.94 -2.12
N VAL A 62 2.39 -11.83 -2.84
CA VAL A 62 2.29 -11.02 -4.07
C VAL A 62 2.59 -9.55 -3.80
N LEU A 63 2.09 -9.00 -2.70
CA LEU A 63 2.36 -7.62 -2.28
C LEU A 63 3.86 -7.39 -2.00
N ILE A 64 4.52 -8.32 -1.31
CA ILE A 64 5.96 -8.26 -1.02
C ILE A 64 6.78 -8.34 -2.31
N ILE A 65 6.46 -9.30 -3.20
CA ILE A 65 7.14 -9.42 -4.51
C ILE A 65 6.99 -8.10 -5.29
N SER A 66 5.80 -7.50 -5.28
CA SER A 66 5.58 -6.22 -5.95
C SER A 66 6.44 -5.08 -5.40
N HIS A 67 6.73 -5.06 -4.09
CA HIS A 67 7.64 -4.07 -3.49
C HIS A 67 9.11 -4.32 -3.83
N ILE A 68 9.52 -5.60 -3.84
CA ILE A 68 10.89 -5.98 -4.22
C ILE A 68 11.16 -5.59 -5.68
N LEU A 69 10.21 -5.86 -6.58
CA LEU A 69 10.28 -5.44 -7.98
C LEU A 69 10.33 -3.91 -8.08
N LEU A 70 9.48 -3.19 -7.36
CA LEU A 70 9.51 -1.72 -7.33
C LEU A 70 10.90 -1.15 -6.96
N LEU A 71 11.55 -1.71 -5.93
CA LEU A 71 12.90 -1.28 -5.53
C LEU A 71 13.93 -1.48 -6.65
N LYS A 72 13.89 -2.64 -7.30
CA LYS A 72 14.82 -2.97 -8.39
C LYS A 72 14.57 -2.14 -9.65
N ASP A 73 13.30 -1.87 -9.96
CA ASP A 73 12.91 -1.30 -11.25
C ASP A 73 12.92 0.22 -11.28
N VAL A 74 12.91 0.88 -10.12
CA VAL A 74 13.18 2.32 -10.01
C VAL A 74 14.60 2.68 -10.43
N GLU A 75 15.54 1.74 -10.27
CA GLU A 75 16.91 1.90 -10.76
C GLU A 75 17.02 1.62 -12.27
N ASN A 76 16.25 0.64 -12.78
CA ASN A 76 16.27 0.24 -14.19
C ASN A 76 15.27 1.00 -15.08
N LEU A 77 14.48 1.93 -14.52
CA LEU A 77 13.44 2.71 -15.21
C LEU A 77 12.38 1.84 -15.93
N ASN A 78 12.05 0.66 -15.38
CA ASN A 78 11.06 -0.22 -16.00
C ASN A 78 9.62 0.18 -15.61
N ILE A 79 8.97 0.93 -16.50
CA ILE A 79 7.63 1.50 -16.30
C ILE A 79 6.56 0.42 -16.01
N LEU A 80 6.71 -0.78 -16.56
CA LEU A 80 5.70 -1.85 -16.43
C LEU A 80 5.53 -2.29 -14.98
N TYR A 81 6.62 -2.51 -14.25
CA TYR A 81 6.59 -2.96 -12.87
C TYR A 81 6.18 -1.84 -11.90
N MET A 82 6.52 -0.59 -12.22
CA MET A 82 6.02 0.56 -11.46
C MET A 82 4.49 0.66 -11.54
N LYS A 83 3.91 0.46 -12.72
CA LYS A 83 2.45 0.39 -12.90
C LYS A 83 1.84 -0.80 -12.18
N GLN A 84 2.47 -1.98 -12.26
CA GLN A 84 2.01 -3.17 -11.52
C GLN A 84 1.91 -2.89 -10.02
N PHE A 85 2.91 -2.24 -9.42
CA PHE A 85 2.89 -1.85 -8.01
C PHE A 85 1.69 -0.96 -7.68
N ILE A 86 1.41 0.05 -8.50
CA ILE A 86 0.25 0.94 -8.30
C ILE A 86 -1.04 0.12 -8.21
N TYR A 87 -1.28 -0.80 -9.15
CA TYR A 87 -2.51 -1.60 -9.14
C TYR A 87 -2.57 -2.59 -7.97
N ILE A 88 -1.49 -3.32 -7.69
CA ILE A 88 -1.45 -4.30 -6.60
C ILE A 88 -1.67 -3.61 -5.25
N PHE A 89 -1.00 -2.49 -5.01
CA PHE A 89 -1.13 -1.75 -3.77
C PHE A 89 -2.51 -1.11 -3.61
N PHE A 90 -3.12 -0.65 -4.72
CA PHE A 90 -4.49 -0.14 -4.70
C PHE A 90 -5.49 -1.23 -4.29
N ILE A 91 -5.36 -2.45 -4.83
CA ILE A 91 -6.20 -3.59 -4.43
C ILE A 91 -6.01 -3.89 -2.93
N TYR A 92 -4.79 -3.82 -2.42
CA TYR A 92 -4.53 -3.99 -0.98
C TYR A 92 -5.23 -2.92 -0.12
N ILE A 93 -5.26 -1.65 -0.55
CA ILE A 93 -6.01 -0.60 0.16
C ILE A 93 -7.51 -0.91 0.16
N LEU A 94 -8.07 -1.39 -0.95
CA LEU A 94 -9.48 -1.79 -1.00
C LEU A 94 -9.78 -2.94 -0.04
N GLU A 95 -8.89 -3.93 0.05
CA GLU A 95 -8.99 -5.01 1.03
C GLU A 95 -9.03 -4.48 2.47
N LEU A 96 -8.15 -3.53 2.81
CA LEU A 96 -8.13 -2.90 4.14
C LEU A 96 -9.44 -2.17 4.45
N ILE A 97 -10.02 -1.46 3.47
CA ILE A 97 -11.31 -0.77 3.62
C ILE A 97 -12.45 -1.78 3.84
N CYS A 98 -12.46 -2.88 3.08
CA CYS A 98 -13.43 -3.96 3.26
C CYS A 98 -13.31 -4.61 4.65
N ASN A 99 -12.09 -4.91 5.10
CA ASN A 99 -11.83 -5.44 6.44
C ASN A 99 -12.28 -4.48 7.55
N PHE A 100 -12.10 -3.17 7.35
CA PHE A 100 -12.64 -2.17 8.27
C PHE A 100 -14.17 -2.17 8.31
N GLY A 101 -14.84 -2.34 7.17
CA GLY A 101 -16.28 -2.55 7.10
C GLY A 101 -16.75 -3.76 7.92
N PHE A 102 -16.03 -4.88 7.86
CA PHE A 102 -16.31 -6.05 8.70
C PHE A 102 -16.12 -5.78 10.19
N ILE A 103 -15.06 -5.06 10.58
CA ILE A 103 -14.82 -4.67 11.99
C ILE A 103 -15.99 -3.83 12.51
N LEU A 104 -16.45 -2.84 11.72
CA LEU A 104 -17.61 -2.03 12.08
C LEU A 104 -18.87 -2.88 12.20
N TYR A 105 -19.11 -3.78 11.23
CA TYR A 105 -20.24 -4.71 11.30
C TYR A 105 -20.23 -5.53 12.60
N TYR A 106 -19.10 -6.10 12.99
CA TYR A 106 -18.98 -6.85 14.25
C TYR A 106 -19.22 -5.98 15.48
N PHE A 107 -18.71 -4.76 15.49
CA PHE A 107 -18.95 -3.81 16.57
C PHE A 107 -20.44 -3.47 16.70
N PHE A 108 -21.12 -3.15 15.59
CA PHE A 108 -22.55 -2.84 15.60
C PHE A 108 -23.40 -4.07 15.96
N ALA A 109 -23.06 -5.25 15.43
CA ALA A 109 -23.72 -6.50 15.81
C ALA A 109 -23.58 -6.75 17.32
N TYR A 110 -22.38 -6.56 17.89
CA TYR A 110 -22.16 -6.73 19.33
C TYR A 110 -22.94 -5.74 20.19
N LYS A 111 -23.08 -4.49 19.74
CA LYS A 111 -23.73 -3.42 20.51
C LYS A 111 -25.26 -3.43 20.41
N TYR A 112 -25.81 -3.82 19.27
CA TYR A 112 -27.24 -3.62 18.98
C TYR A 112 -28.02 -4.93 18.78
N ASN A 113 -27.36 -6.08 18.60
CA ASN A 113 -28.02 -7.37 18.49
C ASN A 113 -27.83 -8.16 19.79
N ASN A 114 -28.88 -8.21 20.62
CA ASN A 114 -28.88 -8.90 21.92
C ASN A 114 -28.50 -10.39 21.79
N ASP A 115 -28.93 -11.07 20.74
CA ASP A 115 -28.63 -12.49 20.54
C ASP A 115 -27.13 -12.68 20.25
N TYR A 116 -26.57 -11.83 19.40
CA TYR A 116 -25.14 -11.85 19.09
C TYR A 116 -24.29 -11.45 20.30
N HIS A 117 -24.71 -10.43 21.05
CA HIS A 117 -24.09 -10.00 22.30
C HIS A 117 -24.01 -11.15 23.32
N ASN A 118 -25.15 -11.79 23.60
CA ASN A 118 -25.26 -12.90 24.53
C ASN A 118 -24.42 -14.10 24.08
N LYS A 119 -24.41 -14.40 22.79
CA LYS A 119 -23.58 -15.48 22.22
C LYS A 119 -22.09 -15.24 22.47
N VAL A 120 -21.59 -14.05 22.15
CA VAL A 120 -20.17 -13.70 22.35
C VAL A 120 -19.79 -13.75 23.83
N ASN A 121 -20.62 -13.19 24.72
CA ASN A 121 -20.35 -13.22 26.16
C ASN A 121 -20.32 -14.66 26.71
N ASN A 122 -21.25 -15.51 26.26
CA ASN A 122 -21.29 -16.91 26.64
C ASN A 122 -20.05 -17.69 26.13
N GLU A 123 -19.61 -17.43 24.90
CA GLU A 123 -18.38 -18.04 24.37
C GLU A 123 -17.14 -17.65 25.19
N ILE A 124 -17.03 -16.38 25.60
CA ILE A 124 -15.95 -15.91 26.46
C ILE A 124 -16.00 -16.61 27.81
N LYS A 125 -17.17 -16.66 28.47
CA LYS A 125 -17.35 -17.37 29.76
C LYS A 125 -16.93 -18.84 29.65
N LEU A 126 -17.38 -19.54 28.60
CA LEU A 126 -17.03 -20.94 28.36
C LEU A 126 -15.53 -21.13 28.13
N GLY A 127 -14.88 -20.21 27.39
CA GLY A 127 -13.44 -20.21 27.18
C GLY A 127 -12.65 -20.01 28.48
N THR A 128 -13.07 -19.05 29.31
CA THR A 128 -12.45 -18.78 30.62
C THR A 128 -12.61 -19.96 31.57
N ASN A 129 -13.77 -20.61 31.62
CA ASN A 129 -13.99 -21.78 32.47
C ASN A 129 -13.11 -22.98 32.05
N LYS A 130 -12.92 -23.19 30.75
CA LYS A 130 -11.97 -24.20 30.25
C LYS A 130 -10.53 -23.89 30.65
N LEU A 131 -10.13 -22.62 30.65
CA LEU A 131 -8.78 -22.19 31.00
C LEU A 131 -8.51 -22.24 32.52
N ASN A 132 -9.50 -21.89 33.34
CA ASN A 132 -9.41 -21.95 34.81
C ASN A 132 -9.22 -23.39 35.31
N ASN A 133 -9.82 -24.37 34.63
CA ASN A 133 -9.56 -25.79 34.88
C ASN A 133 -8.12 -26.22 34.55
N PHE A 134 -7.37 -25.43 33.77
CA PHE A 134 -6.02 -25.77 33.32
C PHE A 134 -4.91 -24.99 34.06
N ILE A 135 -5.12 -23.74 34.49
CA ILE A 135 -4.02 -22.88 35.01
C ILE A 135 -4.32 -22.19 36.36
N PHE A 136 -5.57 -21.88 36.74
CA PHE A 136 -5.83 -21.12 37.98
C PHE A 136 -7.19 -21.44 38.62
N SER A 137 -7.18 -22.23 39.69
CA SER A 137 -8.34 -22.49 40.56
C SER A 137 -8.68 -21.35 41.54
N LYS A 138 -8.09 -20.15 41.36
CA LYS A 138 -8.13 -19.07 42.37
C LYS A 138 -8.83 -17.78 41.93
N LEU A 139 -9.26 -17.66 40.67
CA LEU A 139 -10.16 -16.58 40.24
C LEU A 139 -11.59 -17.09 40.38
N LYS A 140 -12.24 -16.68 41.47
CA LYS A 140 -13.62 -17.04 41.78
C LYS A 140 -14.55 -16.77 40.59
N GLU A 141 -15.29 -17.80 40.21
CA GLU A 141 -16.39 -17.79 39.23
C GLU A 141 -17.42 -16.67 39.47
N SER A 142 -17.46 -16.10 40.68
CA SER A 142 -18.40 -15.06 41.11
C SER A 142 -18.06 -13.62 40.67
N GLU A 143 -16.93 -13.37 40.00
CA GLU A 143 -16.50 -12.00 39.63
C GLU A 143 -16.52 -11.69 38.12
N LEU A 144 -16.75 -12.68 37.23
CA LEU A 144 -17.03 -12.42 35.81
C LEU A 144 -18.48 -11.97 35.62
N ASN A 145 -18.80 -10.79 36.16
CA ASN A 145 -20.06 -10.11 35.90
C ASN A 145 -20.18 -9.84 34.39
N ASP A 146 -21.36 -10.05 33.81
CA ASP A 146 -21.67 -9.78 32.40
C ASP A 146 -21.29 -8.34 32.00
N ASN A 147 -21.48 -7.40 32.92
CA ASN A 147 -21.08 -6.01 32.72
C ASN A 147 -19.57 -5.84 32.49
N TYR A 148 -18.74 -6.63 33.19
CA TYR A 148 -17.28 -6.57 33.03
C TYR A 148 -16.85 -7.13 31.67
N ILE A 149 -17.41 -8.28 31.27
CA ILE A 149 -17.14 -8.90 29.96
C ILE A 149 -17.54 -7.94 28.85
N SER A 150 -18.73 -7.35 28.95
CA SER A 150 -19.24 -6.39 27.98
C SER A 150 -18.32 -5.18 27.82
N GLN A 151 -17.92 -4.55 28.92
CA GLN A 151 -16.98 -3.42 28.89
C GLN A 151 -15.63 -3.80 28.29
N MET A 152 -15.11 -4.99 28.60
CA MET A 152 -13.85 -5.48 28.05
C MET A 152 -13.91 -5.65 26.52
N VAL A 153 -14.96 -6.30 26.02
CA VAL A 153 -15.16 -6.54 24.58
C VAL A 153 -15.35 -5.22 23.84
N GLU A 154 -16.20 -4.32 24.34
CA GLU A 154 -16.41 -3.01 23.73
C GLU A 154 -15.11 -2.20 23.64
N ARG A 155 -14.35 -2.13 24.75
CA ARG A 155 -13.06 -1.44 24.78
C ARG A 155 -12.09 -2.03 23.77
N GLN A 156 -12.02 -3.35 23.66
CA GLN A 156 -11.16 -4.02 22.68
C GLN A 156 -11.56 -3.67 21.24
N GLN A 157 -12.86 -3.66 20.93
CA GLN A 157 -13.34 -3.32 19.59
C GLN A 157 -13.08 -1.84 19.24
N ILE A 158 -13.27 -0.92 20.20
CA ILE A 158 -12.94 0.50 20.01
C ILE A 158 -11.45 0.69 19.69
N ILE A 159 -10.56 0.03 20.44
CA ILE A 159 -9.12 0.07 20.17
C ILE A 159 -8.80 -0.48 18.77
N ARG A 160 -9.43 -1.60 18.37
CA ARG A 160 -9.26 -2.16 17.02
C ARG A 160 -9.71 -1.20 15.92
N ILE A 161 -10.84 -0.51 16.10
CA ILE A 161 -11.34 0.50 15.16
C ILE A 161 -10.34 1.65 15.01
N ILE A 162 -9.83 2.19 16.12
CA ILE A 162 -8.86 3.29 16.10
C ILE A 162 -7.58 2.87 15.36
N ILE A 163 -7.04 1.69 15.69
CA ILE A 163 -5.84 1.16 15.03
C ILE A 163 -6.09 0.97 13.52
N ALA A 164 -7.24 0.40 13.14
CA ALA A 164 -7.58 0.19 11.74
C ALA A 164 -7.64 1.51 10.94
N ILE A 165 -8.25 2.56 11.52
CA ILE A 165 -8.29 3.90 10.90
C ILE A 165 -6.87 4.43 10.69
N LEU A 166 -6.02 4.38 11.73
CA LEU A 166 -4.63 4.86 11.65
C LEU A 166 -3.83 4.12 10.58
N VAL A 167 -3.97 2.78 10.52
CA VAL A 167 -3.31 1.94 9.50
C VAL A 167 -3.79 2.31 8.10
N ILE A 168 -5.10 2.44 7.88
CA ILE A 168 -5.65 2.83 6.56
C ILE A 168 -5.12 4.20 6.13
N CYS A 169 -5.13 5.20 7.03
CA CYS A 169 -4.60 6.52 6.72
C CYS A 169 -3.11 6.47 6.35
N LEU A 170 -2.30 5.72 7.10
CA LEU A 170 -0.88 5.51 6.80
C LEU A 170 -0.66 4.83 5.44
N MET A 171 -1.45 3.81 5.12
CA MET A 171 -1.32 3.07 3.85
C MET A 171 -1.76 3.91 2.66
N ILE A 172 -2.83 4.70 2.79
CA ILE A 172 -3.25 5.66 1.75
C ILE A 172 -2.17 6.71 1.56
N TYR A 173 -1.63 7.29 2.64
CA TYR A 173 -0.54 8.26 2.54
C TYR A 173 0.68 7.67 1.84
N TYR A 174 1.13 6.48 2.27
CA TYR A 174 2.24 5.77 1.65
C TYR A 174 1.99 5.54 0.14
N TYR A 175 0.79 5.07 -0.22
CA TYR A 175 0.43 4.85 -1.61
C TYR A 175 0.48 6.12 -2.45
N LEU A 176 -0.07 7.23 -1.96
CA LEU A 176 -0.06 8.51 -2.67
C LEU A 176 1.35 9.05 -2.89
N VAL A 177 2.22 8.94 -1.87
CA VAL A 177 3.63 9.36 -1.97
C VAL A 177 4.36 8.54 -3.03
N ASN A 178 4.23 7.22 -3.00
CA ASN A 178 4.89 6.33 -3.97
C ASN A 178 4.34 6.54 -5.38
N CYS A 179 3.03 6.72 -5.54
CA CYS A 179 2.43 7.03 -6.84
C CYS A 179 2.95 8.35 -7.39
N SER A 180 2.97 9.42 -6.58
CA SER A 180 3.53 10.71 -7.00
C SER A 180 4.95 10.55 -7.52
N TYR A 181 5.81 9.85 -6.77
CA TYR A 181 7.20 9.61 -7.16
C TYR A 181 7.31 8.80 -8.46
N ILE A 182 6.55 7.71 -8.59
CA ILE A 182 6.53 6.87 -9.80
C ILE A 182 6.11 7.70 -11.03
N PHE A 183 5.08 8.54 -10.90
CA PHE A 183 4.61 9.36 -12.00
C PHE A 183 5.64 10.40 -12.45
N ASP A 184 6.34 11.03 -11.50
CA ASP A 184 7.43 11.97 -11.81
C ASP A 184 8.55 11.24 -12.60
N ARG A 185 8.95 10.03 -12.19
CA ARG A 185 9.97 9.23 -12.89
C ARG A 185 9.55 8.79 -14.30
N ILE A 186 8.27 8.46 -14.48
CA ILE A 186 7.73 8.11 -15.81
C ILE A 186 7.75 9.33 -16.73
N GLU A 187 7.38 10.51 -16.21
CA GLU A 187 7.38 11.75 -16.99
C GLU A 187 8.81 12.12 -17.44
N ASP A 188 9.78 12.09 -16.53
CA ASP A 188 11.19 12.36 -16.84
C ASP A 188 11.72 11.42 -17.94
N THR A 189 11.34 10.14 -17.86
CA THR A 189 11.73 9.13 -18.86
C THR A 189 11.12 9.42 -20.24
N ASN A 190 9.84 9.81 -20.27
CA ASN A 190 9.14 10.15 -21.52
C ASN A 190 9.67 11.45 -22.15
N GLN A 191 10.04 12.44 -21.35
CA GLN A 191 10.66 13.66 -21.83
C GLN A 191 12.04 13.35 -22.44
N ALA A 192 12.87 12.55 -21.77
CA ALA A 192 14.16 12.12 -22.30
C ALA A 192 14.04 11.33 -23.62
N TYR A 193 13.03 10.46 -23.74
CA TYR A 193 12.74 9.74 -24.98
C TYR A 193 12.33 10.69 -26.11
N THR A 194 11.46 11.65 -25.82
CA THR A 194 11.02 12.67 -26.78
C THR A 194 12.20 13.52 -27.27
N MET A 195 13.07 13.97 -26.36
CA MET A 195 14.28 14.72 -26.72
C MET A 195 15.20 13.90 -27.63
N LYS A 196 15.47 12.63 -27.30
CA LYS A 196 16.26 11.75 -28.17
C LYS A 196 15.63 11.54 -29.55
N LYS A 197 14.31 11.46 -29.62
CA LYS A 197 13.59 11.32 -30.89
C LYS A 197 13.71 12.59 -31.74
N ILE A 198 13.66 13.78 -31.12
CA ILE A 198 13.87 15.06 -31.80
C ILE A 198 15.30 15.15 -32.32
N GLU A 199 16.31 14.88 -31.47
CA GLU A 199 17.72 14.89 -31.89
C GLU A 199 17.99 13.92 -33.04
N ASN A 200 17.39 12.73 -33.02
CA ASN A 200 17.55 11.75 -34.09
C ASN A 200 16.78 12.14 -35.36
N GLY A 201 15.62 12.81 -35.22
CA GLY A 201 14.88 13.38 -36.34
C GLY A 201 15.66 14.49 -37.05
N GLU A 202 16.22 15.43 -36.28
CA GLU A 202 17.07 16.51 -36.78
C GLU A 202 18.33 15.97 -37.46
N LYS A 203 18.99 14.96 -36.89
CA LYS A 203 20.15 14.29 -37.51
C LYS A 203 19.80 13.62 -38.85
N THR A 204 18.57 13.16 -39.02
CA THR A 204 18.13 12.51 -40.27
C THR A 204 17.83 13.56 -41.35
N GLU A 205 17.23 14.69 -40.98
CA GLU A 205 17.02 15.83 -41.89
C GLU A 205 18.34 16.52 -42.29
N GLU A 206 19.28 16.71 -41.37
CA GLU A 206 20.62 17.25 -41.69
C GLU A 206 21.38 16.35 -42.67
N LYS A 207 21.32 15.02 -42.48
CA LYS A 207 21.99 14.07 -43.37
C LYS A 207 21.38 14.08 -44.77
N PHE A 208 20.05 14.14 -44.87
CA PHE A 208 19.34 14.23 -46.14
C PHE A 208 19.59 15.56 -46.88
N ASN A 209 19.68 16.67 -46.15
CA ASN A 209 20.01 17.98 -46.73
C ASN A 209 21.46 18.05 -47.21
N LYS A 210 22.42 17.48 -46.45
CA LYS A 210 23.82 17.37 -46.90
C LYS A 210 23.97 16.49 -48.14
N GLU A 211 23.26 15.37 -48.23
CA GLU A 211 23.28 14.52 -49.44
C GLU A 211 22.70 15.25 -50.67
N LYS A 212 21.64 16.05 -50.49
CA LYS A 212 21.11 16.91 -51.56
C LYS A 212 22.07 18.02 -51.98
N GLU A 213 22.81 18.64 -51.05
CA GLU A 213 23.82 19.64 -51.39
C GLU A 213 25.00 19.04 -52.17
N ILE A 214 25.49 17.87 -51.76
CA ILE A 214 26.57 17.16 -52.48
C ILE A 214 26.15 16.82 -53.91
N GLN A 215 24.90 16.37 -54.12
CA GLN A 215 24.36 16.09 -55.46
C GLN A 215 24.20 17.35 -56.34
N ARG A 216 24.05 18.54 -55.73
CA ARG A 216 24.00 19.81 -56.47
C ARG A 216 25.39 20.31 -56.86
N MET A 217 26.41 20.04 -56.06
CA MET A 217 27.79 20.45 -56.34
C MET A 217 28.51 19.56 -57.36
N THR A 218 27.98 18.37 -57.64
CA THR A 218 28.55 17.39 -58.58
C THR A 218 27.92 17.41 -59.97
N LYS A 219 27.01 18.35 -60.24
CA LYS A 219 26.47 18.65 -61.58
C LYS A 219 26.98 20.00 -62.06
#